data_AF-A0A1Z9BPR7-F1
#
_entry.id   AF-A0A1Z9BPR7-F1
#
_cell.length_a   1.000
_cell.length_b   1.000
_cell.length_c   1.000
_cell.angle_alpha   90.00
_cell.angle_beta   90.00
_cell.angle_gamma   90.00
#
_symmetry.space_group_name_H-M   'P 1'
#
loop_
_entity.id
_entity.type
_entity.pdbx_description
1 polymer ?
#
loop_
_entity_poly.entity_id
_entity_poly.type
_entity_poly.pdbx_seq_one_letter_code
_entity_poly.pdbx_strand_id
1 'polypeptide(L)'
;MIKAPNATVQNISTMSGAESNAFEAWYDSKSEEYQLLIDEISDRTSYIIDEDEYDSFIEELANYGINDAEQFEDAFSGEWEGYGERVFSEFSEELIESCGYTIEPEFIANCIDWELVWYSALRYDYQTIEFKGNTYFFHNI
;
A
#
# COMPACT_ATOMS: atom_id res chain seq x y z
N MET A 1 19.56 24.88 -10.00
CA MET A 1 18.48 23.94 -9.68
C MET A 1 18.98 23.08 -8.54
N ILE A 2 18.37 23.20 -7.37
CA ILE A 2 18.74 22.45 -6.17
C ILE A 2 18.02 21.11 -6.29
N LYS A 3 18.77 20.01 -6.40
CA LYS A 3 18.25 18.64 -6.40
C LYS A 3 17.52 18.46 -5.06
N ALA A 4 16.24 18.12 -5.08
CA ALA A 4 15.49 17.82 -3.86
C ALA A 4 16.19 16.67 -3.13
N PRO A 5 16.24 16.68 -1.79
CA PRO A 5 16.79 15.54 -1.04
C PRO A 5 15.91 14.31 -1.32
N ASN A 6 16.54 13.22 -1.76
CA ASN A 6 15.92 11.92 -2.02
C ASN A 6 15.12 11.45 -0.80
N ALA A 7 13.93 10.91 -1.05
CA ALA A 7 12.98 10.40 -0.06
C ALA A 7 13.54 9.27 0.83
N THR A 8 14.67 8.68 0.43
CA THR A 8 15.39 7.64 1.17
C THR A 8 15.68 8.00 2.64
N VAL A 9 15.77 9.29 3.00
CA VAL A 9 16.22 9.73 4.33
C VAL A 9 15.18 9.50 5.45
N GLN A 10 13.88 9.31 5.15
CA GLN A 10 12.86 9.24 6.21
C GLN A 10 12.70 7.82 6.82
N ASN A 11 12.96 6.74 6.08
CA ASN A 11 12.86 5.35 6.60
C ASN A 11 14.16 4.82 7.26
N ILE A 12 15.28 5.55 7.16
CA ILE A 12 16.59 5.14 7.77
C ILE A 12 16.61 5.33 9.30
N SER A 13 15.53 5.80 9.92
CA SER A 13 15.59 6.27 11.31
C SER A 13 15.81 5.18 12.36
N THR A 14 15.88 3.90 11.95
CA THR A 14 16.13 2.72 12.79
C THR A 14 17.25 1.77 12.32
N MET A 15 17.83 1.98 11.12
CA MET A 15 18.85 1.07 10.57
C MET A 15 20.26 1.43 11.04
N SER A 16 21.07 0.43 11.33
CA SER A 16 22.51 0.61 11.59
C SER A 16 23.23 1.07 10.32
N GLY A 17 24.37 1.75 10.47
CA GLY A 17 25.15 2.21 9.31
C GLY A 17 25.65 1.08 8.38
N ALA A 18 25.68 -0.17 8.84
CA ALA A 18 25.99 -1.32 7.99
C ALA A 18 24.77 -1.75 7.16
N GLU A 19 23.57 -1.73 7.74
CA GLU A 19 22.31 -2.05 7.06
C GLU A 19 21.95 -0.99 6.02
N SER A 20 22.19 0.29 6.33
CA SER A 20 22.00 1.39 5.36
C SER A 20 22.89 1.21 4.11
N ASN A 21 24.15 0.79 4.28
CA ASN A 21 25.06 0.58 3.15
C ASN A 21 24.69 -0.66 2.31
N ALA A 22 24.14 -1.69 2.96
CA ALA A 22 23.65 -2.87 2.26
C ALA A 22 22.43 -2.52 1.40
N PHE A 23 21.48 -1.78 1.97
CA PHE A 23 20.29 -1.32 1.28
C PHE A 23 20.63 -0.44 0.07
N GLU A 24 21.55 0.53 0.23
CA GLU A 24 22.03 1.36 -0.88
C GLU A 24 22.63 0.51 -2.01
N ALA A 25 23.48 -0.47 -1.68
CA ALA A 25 24.10 -1.33 -2.68
C ALA A 25 23.09 -2.27 -3.38
N TRP A 26 22.11 -2.79 -2.65
CA TRP A 26 21.01 -3.58 -3.21
C TRP A 26 20.14 -2.72 -4.13
N TYR A 27 19.74 -1.53 -3.69
CA TYR A 27 18.93 -0.60 -4.48
C TYR A 27 19.65 -0.19 -5.78
N ASP A 28 20.92 0.21 -5.69
CA ASP A 28 21.75 0.59 -6.85
C ASP A 28 21.97 -0.57 -7.84
N SER A 29 21.74 -1.82 -7.42
CA SER A 29 21.85 -2.99 -8.30
C SER A 29 20.59 -3.25 -9.14
N LYS A 30 19.46 -2.62 -8.82
CA LYS A 30 18.18 -2.78 -9.52
C LYS A 30 18.13 -1.94 -10.81
N SER A 31 17.20 -2.28 -11.70
CA SER A 31 16.93 -1.44 -12.89
C SER A 31 16.23 -0.14 -12.48
N GLU A 32 16.30 0.89 -13.34
CA GLU A 32 15.63 2.18 -13.09
C GLU A 32 14.12 2.00 -12.87
N GLU A 33 13.45 1.15 -13.66
CA GLU A 33 12.01 0.85 -13.49
C GLU A 33 11.70 0.21 -12.14
N TYR A 34 12.57 -0.69 -11.68
CA TYR A 34 12.39 -1.39 -10.41
C TYR A 34 12.70 -0.47 -9.21
N GLN A 35 13.69 0.41 -9.35
CA GLN A 35 13.98 1.48 -8.38
C GLN A 35 12.79 2.43 -8.21
N LEU A 36 12.15 2.84 -9.32
CA LEU A 36 10.96 3.68 -9.26
C LEU A 36 9.79 3.00 -8.53
N LEU A 37 9.59 1.70 -8.76
CA LEU A 37 8.56 0.94 -8.04
C LEU A 37 8.89 0.81 -6.55
N ILE A 38 10.16 0.57 -6.18
CA ILE A 38 10.61 0.56 -4.78
C ILE A 38 10.36 1.93 -4.13
N ASP A 39 10.71 3.02 -4.81
CA ASP A 39 10.51 4.37 -4.31
C ASP A 39 9.02 4.63 -4.04
N GLU A 40 8.14 4.27 -4.98
CA GLU A 40 6.71 4.48 -4.84
C GLU A 40 6.11 3.65 -3.67
N ILE A 41 6.54 2.39 -3.53
CA ILE A 41 6.13 1.55 -2.40
C ILE A 41 6.65 2.15 -1.08
N SER A 42 7.91 2.59 -1.04
CA SER A 42 8.51 3.18 0.17
C SER A 42 7.84 4.50 0.58
N ASP A 43 7.36 5.29 -0.38
CA ASP A 43 6.72 6.58 -0.09
C ASP A 43 5.28 6.41 0.42
N ARG A 44 4.62 5.28 0.11
CA ARG A 44 3.21 5.03 0.45
C ARG A 44 2.97 3.98 1.51
N THR A 45 3.97 3.15 1.80
CA THR A 45 3.87 2.07 2.79
C THR A 45 4.89 2.25 3.91
N SER A 46 4.49 1.83 5.11
CA SER A 46 5.25 1.98 6.34
C SER A 46 5.73 0.62 6.86
N TYR A 47 5.09 -0.46 6.43
CA TYR A 47 5.35 -1.81 6.93
C TYR A 47 6.30 -2.65 6.05
N ILE A 48 6.74 -2.10 4.91
CA ILE A 48 7.71 -2.74 4.01
C ILE A 48 9.03 -2.00 4.14
N ILE A 49 10.01 -2.63 4.79
CA ILE A 49 11.15 -1.88 5.34
C ILE A 49 12.52 -2.42 4.93
N ASP A 50 12.62 -3.66 4.45
CA ASP A 50 13.89 -4.27 4.08
C ASP A 50 13.91 -4.84 2.65
N GLU A 51 15.12 -5.13 2.18
CA GLU A 51 15.43 -5.58 0.81
C GLU A 51 14.60 -6.81 0.39
N ASP A 52 14.53 -7.81 1.27
CA ASP A 52 13.82 -9.07 1.01
C ASP A 52 12.30 -8.84 1.00
N GLU A 53 11.80 -7.91 1.82
CA GLU A 53 10.40 -7.51 1.84
C GLU A 53 9.98 -6.77 0.58
N TYR A 54 10.77 -5.81 0.11
CA TYR A 54 10.51 -5.13 -1.16
C TYR A 54 10.48 -6.12 -2.33
N ASP A 55 11.49 -7.00 -2.43
CA ASP A 55 11.53 -7.99 -3.51
C ASP A 55 10.32 -8.94 -3.46
N SER A 56 9.98 -9.46 -2.28
CA SER A 56 8.82 -10.37 -2.13
C SER A 56 7.49 -9.67 -2.39
N PHE A 57 7.32 -8.43 -1.96
CA PHE A 57 6.08 -7.68 -2.17
C PHE A 57 5.89 -7.31 -3.64
N ILE A 58 6.96 -6.92 -4.34
CA ILE A 58 6.93 -6.64 -5.77
C ILE A 58 6.58 -7.89 -6.59
N GLU A 59 7.13 -9.05 -6.22
CA GLU A 59 6.72 -10.33 -6.82
C GLU A 59 5.22 -10.60 -6.62
N GLU A 60 4.69 -10.25 -5.45
CA GLU A 60 3.27 -10.43 -5.16
C GLU A 60 2.39 -9.45 -5.93
N LEU A 61 2.78 -8.18 -6.04
CA LEU A 61 2.11 -7.17 -6.88
C LEU A 61 1.95 -7.63 -8.34
N ALA A 62 2.98 -8.27 -8.89
CA ALA A 62 2.94 -8.77 -10.26
C ALA A 62 1.84 -9.84 -10.47
N ASN A 63 1.54 -10.65 -9.45
CA ASN A 63 0.44 -11.62 -9.49
C ASN A 63 -0.94 -10.95 -9.57
N TYR A 64 -1.04 -9.68 -9.18
CA TYR A 64 -2.24 -8.86 -9.25
C TYR A 64 -2.24 -7.86 -10.43
N GLY A 65 -1.27 -7.99 -11.35
CA GLY A 65 -1.18 -7.16 -12.55
C GLY A 65 -0.50 -5.80 -12.35
N ILE A 66 0.08 -5.54 -11.18
CA ILE A 66 0.84 -4.33 -10.86
C ILE A 66 2.33 -4.63 -11.09
N ASN A 67 2.92 -4.05 -12.13
CA ASN A 67 4.28 -4.36 -12.59
C ASN A 67 5.21 -3.14 -12.58
N ASP A 68 4.67 -1.94 -12.45
CA ASP A 68 5.42 -0.69 -12.46
C ASP A 68 4.86 0.34 -11.45
N ALA A 69 5.62 1.42 -11.25
CA ALA A 69 5.30 2.47 -10.28
C ALA A 69 3.98 3.20 -10.60
N GLU A 70 3.67 3.43 -11.88
CA GLU A 70 2.44 4.12 -12.30
C GLU A 70 1.20 3.27 -11.96
N GLN A 71 1.26 1.97 -12.24
CA GLN A 71 0.23 1.02 -11.87
C GLN A 71 0.04 0.92 -10.35
N PHE A 72 1.13 0.98 -9.58
CA PHE A 72 1.04 0.99 -8.12
C PHE A 72 0.40 2.27 -7.61
N GLU A 73 0.87 3.44 -8.08
CA GLU A 73 0.32 4.75 -7.74
C GLU A 73 -1.19 4.83 -7.99
N ASP A 74 -1.63 4.37 -9.17
CA ASP A 74 -3.04 4.43 -9.59
C ASP A 74 -3.92 3.46 -8.79
N ALA A 75 -3.42 2.27 -8.48
CA ALA A 75 -4.21 1.24 -7.80
C ALA A 75 -4.22 1.40 -6.27
N PHE A 76 -3.10 1.79 -5.66
CA PHE A 76 -2.93 1.74 -4.20
C PHE A 76 -3.90 2.67 -3.45
N SER A 77 -4.59 2.11 -2.46
CA SER A 77 -5.62 2.79 -1.68
C SER A 77 -5.29 2.94 -0.20
N GLY A 78 -4.36 2.14 0.33
CA GLY A 78 -3.89 2.24 1.71
C GLY A 78 -3.40 0.92 2.30
N GLU A 79 -2.86 1.00 3.51
CA GLU A 79 -2.37 -0.14 4.30
C GLU A 79 -2.92 -0.11 5.73
N TRP A 80 -3.18 -1.29 6.29
CA TRP A 80 -3.64 -1.44 7.68
C TRP A 80 -2.89 -2.60 8.36
N GLU A 81 -2.58 -2.42 9.64
CA GLU A 81 -2.00 -3.48 10.47
C GLU A 81 -3.01 -4.61 10.70
N GLY A 82 -2.59 -5.86 10.51
CA GLY A 82 -3.43 -7.04 10.68
C GLY A 82 -4.10 -7.53 9.40
N TYR A 83 -5.02 -8.48 9.57
CA TYR A 83 -5.81 -9.08 8.48
C TYR A 83 -7.21 -9.47 8.96
N GLY A 84 -8.11 -9.73 8.01
CA GLY A 84 -9.47 -10.20 8.25
C GLY A 84 -10.50 -9.10 8.50
N GLU A 85 -11.64 -9.50 9.08
CA GLU A 85 -12.90 -8.73 9.14
C GLU A 85 -12.76 -7.33 9.75
N ARG A 86 -11.92 -7.20 10.79
CA ARG A 86 -11.63 -5.90 11.42
C ARG A 86 -11.06 -4.90 10.42
N VAL A 87 -10.08 -5.34 9.63
CA VAL A 87 -9.36 -4.46 8.68
C VAL A 87 -10.27 -4.05 7.53
N PHE A 88 -11.12 -4.96 7.04
CA PHE A 88 -12.11 -4.62 6.01
C PHE A 88 -13.16 -3.63 6.51
N SER A 89 -13.55 -3.75 7.79
CA SER A 89 -14.47 -2.80 8.42
C SER A 89 -13.86 -1.41 8.51
N GLU A 90 -12.62 -1.31 9.02
CA GLU A 90 -11.88 -0.05 9.16
C GLU A 90 -11.70 0.65 7.80
N PHE A 91 -11.23 -0.09 6.78
CA PHE A 91 -11.12 0.44 5.42
C PHE A 91 -12.45 0.96 4.88
N SER A 92 -13.52 0.18 5.03
CA SER A 92 -14.84 0.54 4.50
C SER A 92 -15.39 1.80 5.16
N GLU A 93 -15.24 1.93 6.47
CA GLU A 93 -15.65 3.11 7.23
C GLU A 93 -14.86 4.35 6.77
N GLU A 94 -13.53 4.27 6.77
CA GLU A 94 -12.66 5.39 6.39
C GLU A 94 -12.87 5.84 4.94
N LEU A 95 -13.00 4.90 4.01
CA LEU A 95 -13.26 5.21 2.59
C LEU A 95 -14.58 5.97 2.43
N ILE A 96 -15.65 5.49 3.07
CA ILE A 96 -16.98 6.12 2.97
C ILE A 96 -17.00 7.49 3.64
N GLU A 97 -16.36 7.64 4.79
CA GLU A 97 -16.21 8.94 5.46
C GLU A 97 -15.46 9.95 4.57
N SER A 98 -14.41 9.49 3.86
CA SER A 98 -13.63 10.32 2.95
C SER A 98 -14.41 10.82 1.73
N CYS A 99 -15.47 10.11 1.31
CA CYS A 99 -16.30 10.48 0.17
C CYS A 99 -17.12 11.76 0.40
N GLY A 100 -17.28 12.20 1.66
CA GLY A 100 -17.91 13.47 2.00
C GLY A 100 -19.37 13.57 1.55
N TYR A 101 -20.12 12.48 1.66
CA TYR A 101 -21.53 12.43 1.28
C TYR A 101 -22.35 13.52 2.01
N THR A 102 -23.05 14.36 1.24
CA THR A 102 -23.99 15.35 1.79
C THR A 102 -25.36 14.73 2.10
N ILE A 103 -25.69 13.63 1.41
CA ILE A 103 -26.82 12.75 1.69
C ILE A 103 -26.26 11.33 1.67
N GLU A 104 -26.40 10.62 2.78
CA GLU A 104 -25.91 9.26 2.94
C GLU A 104 -26.62 8.32 1.95
N PRO A 105 -25.88 7.61 1.09
CA PRO A 105 -26.43 6.59 0.20
C PRO A 105 -27.18 5.48 0.95
N GLU A 106 -28.27 5.00 0.37
CA GLU A 106 -29.18 4.06 1.03
C GLU A 106 -28.53 2.70 1.40
N PHE A 107 -27.47 2.31 0.68
CA PHE A 107 -26.72 1.06 0.95
C PHE A 107 -25.79 1.14 2.16
N ILE A 108 -25.51 2.34 2.66
CA ILE A 108 -24.74 2.59 3.90
C ILE A 108 -25.57 3.30 4.97
N ALA A 109 -26.75 3.80 4.63
CA ALA A 109 -27.64 4.46 5.57
C ALA A 109 -28.02 3.51 6.71
N ASN A 110 -27.55 3.82 7.93
CA ASN A 110 -27.70 3.02 9.15
C ASN A 110 -26.88 1.72 9.20
N CYS A 111 -25.85 1.57 8.36
CA CYS A 111 -24.90 0.46 8.50
C CYS A 111 -24.05 0.64 9.75
N ILE A 112 -24.19 -0.30 10.69
CA ILE A 112 -23.28 -0.45 11.85
C ILE A 112 -22.22 -1.53 11.54
N ASP A 113 -22.52 -2.40 10.58
CA ASP A 113 -21.68 -3.52 10.16
C ASP A 113 -20.93 -3.14 8.88
N TRP A 114 -19.75 -2.54 9.06
CA TRP A 114 -18.87 -2.12 7.98
C TRP A 114 -18.22 -3.29 7.25
N GLU A 115 -18.11 -4.46 7.89
CA GLU A 115 -17.66 -5.69 7.25
C GLU A 115 -18.63 -6.10 6.12
N LEU A 116 -19.94 -5.99 6.37
CA LEU A 116 -20.94 -6.28 5.35
C LEU A 116 -20.83 -5.34 4.14
N VAL A 117 -20.46 -4.07 4.36
CA VAL A 117 -20.25 -3.09 3.28
C VAL A 117 -19.12 -3.54 2.35
N TRP A 118 -18.00 -4.00 2.92
CA TRP A 118 -16.92 -4.60 2.13
C TRP A 118 -17.43 -5.75 1.26
N TYR A 119 -18.10 -6.74 1.87
CA TYR A 119 -18.50 -7.93 1.15
C TYR A 119 -19.64 -7.73 0.14
N SER A 120 -20.51 -6.73 0.36
CA SER A 120 -21.66 -6.47 -0.49
C SER A 120 -21.40 -5.47 -1.60
N ALA A 121 -20.42 -4.58 -1.45
CA ALA A 121 -20.15 -3.50 -2.40
C ALA A 121 -18.67 -3.38 -2.78
N LEU A 122 -17.77 -3.17 -1.82
CA LEU A 122 -16.40 -2.72 -2.14
C LEU A 122 -15.50 -3.81 -2.74
N ARG A 123 -15.68 -5.08 -2.35
CA ARG A 123 -14.85 -6.22 -2.84
C ARG A 123 -14.85 -6.45 -4.35
N TYR A 124 -15.73 -5.77 -5.09
CA TYR A 124 -15.82 -5.87 -6.54
C TYR A 124 -14.97 -4.82 -7.25
N ASP A 125 -14.70 -3.70 -6.59
CA ASP A 125 -13.90 -2.59 -7.10
C ASP A 125 -12.49 -2.58 -6.49
N TYR A 126 -12.32 -3.23 -5.33
CA TYR A 126 -11.06 -3.36 -4.63
C TYR A 126 -10.61 -4.82 -4.49
N GLN A 127 -9.31 -5.00 -4.40
CA GLN A 127 -8.62 -6.23 -4.02
C GLN A 127 -7.64 -5.97 -2.88
N THR A 128 -7.22 -7.05 -2.21
CA THR A 128 -6.34 -6.97 -1.05
C THR A 128 -5.16 -7.92 -1.17
N ILE A 129 -3.99 -7.46 -0.75
CA ILE A 129 -2.81 -8.30 -0.56
C ILE A 129 -2.55 -8.39 0.94
N GLU A 130 -2.53 -9.61 1.49
CA GLU A 130 -2.06 -9.86 2.85
C GLU A 130 -0.56 -10.16 2.81
N PHE A 131 0.25 -9.30 3.43
CA PHE A 131 1.70 -9.44 3.42
C PHE A 131 2.29 -9.09 4.79
N LYS A 132 3.14 -9.97 5.32
CA LYS A 132 3.79 -9.85 6.64
C LYS A 132 2.86 -9.50 7.81
N GLY A 133 1.60 -9.93 7.73
CA GLY A 133 0.61 -9.71 8.78
C GLY A 133 -0.14 -8.38 8.67
N ASN A 134 0.05 -7.63 7.58
CA ASN A 134 -0.68 -6.41 7.24
C ASN A 134 -1.51 -6.62 5.97
N THR A 135 -2.50 -5.76 5.76
CA THR A 135 -3.39 -5.79 4.59
C THR A 135 -3.22 -4.52 3.77
N TYR A 136 -3.01 -4.68 2.47
CA TYR A 136 -2.83 -3.60 1.50
C TYR A 136 -3.99 -3.61 0.53
N PHE A 137 -4.63 -2.45 0.34
CA PHE A 137 -5.82 -2.30 -0.51
C PHE A 137 -5.45 -1.67 -1.84
N PHE A 138 -6.00 -2.22 -2.91
CA PHE A 138 -5.80 -1.76 -4.29
C PHE A 138 -7.13 -1.70 -5.02
N HIS A 139 -7.32 -0.71 -5.89
CA HIS A 139 -8.38 -0.75 -6.90
C HIS A 139 -8.05 -1.83 -7.93
N ASN A 140 -9.09 -2.44 -8.49
CA ASN A 140 -8.95 -3.37 -9.59
C ASN A 140 -8.59 -2.62 -10.89
N ILE A 141 -7.60 -3.14 -11.62
CA ILE A 141 -7.06 -2.62 -12.90
C ILE A 141 -7.47 -3.48 -14.09
#